data_AF-A0A094PZY9-F1
#
_entry.id   AF-A0A094PZY9-F1
#
_cell.length_a   1.000
_cell.length_b   1.000
_cell.length_c   1.000
_cell.angle_alpha   90.00
_cell.angle_beta   90.00
_cell.angle_gamma   90.00
#
_symmetry.space_group_name_H-M   'P 1'
#
loop_
_entity.id
_entity.type
_entity.pdbx_description
1 polymer ?
#
loop_
_entity_poly.entity_id
_entity_poly.type
_entity_poly.pdbx_seq_one_letter_code
_entity_poly.pdbx_strand_id
1 'polypeptide(L)'
;MVSERVAALRKKLSPRRTRTAASAKKKLARRTPLRTLWWWLSLVVLAASAGFIPPAVVVAFAVTEGWDGLRQFMALIATGLFQGLLLGIGEVVALRRGPLRVPAGRWILVTTIAMGVAWVVALLPGSFGEPDWSNPFVLVGVIVAILVVILIVPIAQWLLLRSHGRDAWRWIVIMSISTTLGVGSLLTGILLAQGKTSFISTLLPFILTGWVGILLFTIVSGLGVYWMARGAYTAAETSAVLARRSANESRARFAAKAAVVSISKRVGATASPAIKKTANWVTTAAKKAGSKTTAAAKKVGSKTAVATKKSATSVKSGTAAASAQAKDREKARAKAKTKKTSGK
;
A
#
# COMPACT_ATOMS: atom_id res chain seq x y z
N MET A 1 6.39 -8.86 -62.52
CA MET A 1 6.14 -10.18 -61.90
C MET A 1 6.67 -10.33 -60.47
N VAL A 2 7.91 -9.95 -60.13
CA VAL A 2 8.43 -10.09 -58.74
C VAL A 2 7.69 -9.19 -57.72
N SER A 3 7.28 -7.98 -58.12
CA SER A 3 6.56 -7.04 -57.24
C SER A 3 5.16 -7.54 -56.82
N GLU A 4 4.43 -8.22 -57.71
CA GLU A 4 3.11 -8.80 -57.40
C GLU A 4 3.22 -10.01 -56.46
N ARG A 5 4.24 -10.86 -56.64
CA ARG A 5 4.46 -12.01 -55.74
C ARG A 5 4.83 -11.55 -54.32
N VAL A 6 5.59 -10.48 -54.19
CA VAL A 6 5.92 -9.88 -52.87
C VAL A 6 4.70 -9.22 -52.22
N ALA A 7 3.83 -8.56 -53.01
CA ALA A 7 2.57 -7.98 -52.50
C ALA A 7 1.59 -9.06 -52.02
N ALA A 8 1.48 -10.18 -52.74
CA ALA A 8 0.62 -11.31 -52.35
C ALA A 8 1.13 -12.02 -51.07
N LEU A 9 2.45 -12.23 -50.94
CA LEU A 9 3.07 -12.81 -49.74
C LEU A 9 2.92 -11.90 -48.51
N ARG A 10 3.04 -10.58 -48.68
CA ARG A 10 2.85 -9.61 -47.60
C ARG A 10 1.40 -9.57 -47.08
N LYS A 11 0.43 -9.81 -47.95
CA LYS A 11 -1.00 -9.92 -47.59
C LYS A 11 -1.31 -11.24 -46.85
N LYS A 12 -0.62 -12.33 -47.20
CA LYS A 12 -0.75 -13.65 -46.53
C LYS A 12 -0.05 -13.73 -45.16
N LEU A 13 0.96 -12.89 -44.93
CA LEU A 13 1.74 -12.85 -43.67
C LEU A 13 1.22 -11.84 -42.62
N SER A 14 0.06 -11.22 -42.83
CA SER A 14 -0.60 -10.32 -41.88
C SER A 14 -1.93 -10.92 -41.38
N PRO A 15 -2.41 -10.73 -40.15
CA PRO A 15 -1.80 -10.66 -38.83
C PRO A 15 -2.47 -11.71 -37.89
N ARG A 16 -2.77 -12.93 -38.39
CA ARG A 16 -3.58 -13.93 -37.67
C ARG A 16 -2.97 -14.39 -36.33
N ARG A 17 -1.64 -14.26 -36.15
CA ARG A 17 -0.91 -14.62 -34.91
C ARG A 17 -1.09 -13.64 -33.73
N THR A 18 -1.57 -12.42 -33.98
CA THR A 18 -1.65 -11.38 -32.92
C THR A 18 -2.93 -11.49 -32.06
N ARG A 19 -4.02 -12.03 -32.62
CA ARG A 19 -5.33 -12.07 -31.96
C ARG A 19 -5.41 -13.16 -30.88
N THR A 20 -4.71 -14.28 -31.05
CA THR A 20 -4.64 -15.38 -30.07
C THR A 20 -3.70 -15.09 -28.89
N ALA A 21 -2.59 -14.38 -29.12
CA ALA A 21 -1.68 -13.97 -28.05
C ALA A 21 -2.31 -12.91 -27.11
N ALA A 22 -3.11 -11.99 -27.66
CA ALA A 22 -3.82 -10.98 -26.87
C ALA A 22 -4.94 -11.58 -26.00
N SER A 23 -5.69 -12.56 -26.52
CA SER A 23 -6.73 -13.24 -25.75
C SER A 23 -6.16 -14.16 -24.67
N ALA A 24 -5.05 -14.85 -24.95
CA ALA A 24 -4.33 -15.68 -23.97
C ALA A 24 -3.78 -14.84 -22.80
N LYS A 25 -3.17 -13.68 -23.07
CA LYS A 25 -2.72 -12.74 -22.02
C LYS A 25 -3.88 -12.22 -21.17
N LYS A 26 -5.02 -11.89 -21.79
CA LYS A 26 -6.23 -11.43 -21.09
C LYS A 26 -6.82 -12.52 -20.19
N LYS A 27 -6.73 -13.79 -20.61
CA LYS A 27 -7.14 -14.96 -19.79
C LYS A 27 -6.19 -15.21 -18.62
N LEU A 28 -4.87 -15.07 -18.83
CA LEU A 28 -3.87 -15.24 -17.76
C LEU A 28 -3.98 -14.16 -16.69
N ALA A 29 -4.23 -12.91 -17.09
CA ALA A 29 -4.39 -11.78 -16.17
C ALA A 29 -5.65 -11.88 -15.27
N ARG A 30 -6.66 -12.66 -15.67
CA ARG A 30 -7.90 -12.84 -14.88
C ARG A 30 -7.84 -13.98 -13.87
N ARG A 31 -6.95 -14.97 -14.01
CA ARG A 31 -6.89 -16.17 -13.14
C ARG A 31 -5.93 -16.05 -11.95
N THR A 32 -5.03 -15.08 -11.94
CA THR A 32 -4.05 -14.90 -10.86
C THR A 32 -4.58 -14.36 -9.53
N PRO A 33 -5.64 -13.53 -9.43
CA PRO A 33 -5.88 -12.81 -8.19
C PRO A 33 -6.67 -13.65 -7.15
N LEU A 34 -7.57 -14.54 -7.57
CA LEU A 34 -8.30 -15.43 -6.66
C LEU A 34 -7.38 -16.47 -6.01
N ARG A 35 -6.48 -17.08 -6.79
CA ARG A 35 -5.49 -18.04 -6.25
C ARG A 35 -4.58 -17.38 -5.22
N THR A 36 -4.23 -16.10 -5.42
CA THR A 36 -3.42 -15.32 -4.48
C THR A 36 -4.19 -15.06 -3.18
N LEU A 37 -5.48 -14.75 -3.26
CA LEU A 37 -6.35 -14.58 -2.09
C LEU A 37 -6.48 -15.88 -1.28
N TRP A 38 -6.77 -17.00 -1.94
CA TRP A 38 -6.84 -18.31 -1.27
C TRP A 38 -5.51 -18.69 -0.63
N TRP A 39 -4.39 -18.45 -1.32
CA TRP A 39 -3.06 -18.69 -0.78
C TRP A 39 -2.75 -17.81 0.45
N TRP A 40 -3.15 -16.53 0.39
CA TRP A 40 -3.05 -15.61 1.53
C TRP A 40 -3.85 -16.12 2.73
N LEU A 41 -5.13 -16.43 2.51
CA LEU A 41 -6.03 -16.94 3.53
C LEU A 41 -5.43 -18.18 4.21
N SER A 42 -5.03 -19.19 3.44
CA SER A 42 -4.50 -20.43 4.01
C SER A 42 -3.24 -20.21 4.85
N LEU A 43 -2.28 -19.42 4.37
CA LEU A 43 -1.03 -19.19 5.10
C LEU A 43 -1.20 -18.31 6.33
N VAL A 44 -1.98 -17.23 6.22
CA VAL A 44 -2.16 -16.29 7.31
C VAL A 44 -3.09 -16.87 8.38
N VAL A 45 -4.13 -17.64 8.00
CA VAL A 45 -4.94 -18.39 8.99
C VAL A 45 -4.06 -19.37 9.73
N LEU A 46 -3.28 -20.19 9.03
CA LEU A 46 -2.40 -21.18 9.67
C LEU A 46 -1.39 -20.51 10.61
N ALA A 47 -0.75 -19.44 10.17
CA ALA A 47 0.22 -18.70 10.97
C ALA A 47 -0.43 -18.00 12.18
N ALA A 48 -1.60 -17.37 12.00
CA ALA A 48 -2.33 -16.74 13.08
C ALA A 48 -2.80 -17.76 14.11
N SER A 49 -3.44 -18.85 13.67
CA SER A 49 -3.87 -19.95 14.53
C SER A 49 -2.70 -20.56 15.31
N ALA A 50 -1.59 -20.85 14.65
CA ALA A 50 -0.38 -21.36 15.31
C ALA A 50 0.18 -20.36 16.32
N GLY A 51 0.12 -19.06 16.01
CA GLY A 51 0.55 -17.99 16.92
C GLY A 51 -0.31 -17.82 18.17
N PHE A 52 -1.57 -18.26 18.17
CA PHE A 52 -2.45 -18.20 19.34
C PHE A 52 -2.31 -19.40 20.29
N ILE A 53 -1.65 -20.50 19.87
CA ILE A 53 -1.46 -21.67 20.72
C ILE A 53 -0.55 -21.35 21.94
N PRO A 54 0.65 -20.75 21.77
CA PRO A 54 1.52 -20.46 22.92
C PRO A 54 0.91 -19.57 24.00
N PRO A 55 0.26 -18.41 23.70
CA PRO A 55 -0.34 -17.60 24.76
C PRO A 55 -1.46 -18.36 25.48
N ALA A 56 -2.26 -19.16 24.78
CA ALA A 56 -3.31 -19.97 25.42
C ALA A 56 -2.72 -21.01 26.40
N VAL A 57 -1.65 -21.69 26.00
CA VAL A 57 -0.92 -22.64 26.85
C VAL A 57 -0.31 -21.94 28.06
N VAL A 58 0.37 -20.79 27.85
CA VAL A 58 0.99 -20.01 28.94
C VAL A 58 -0.06 -19.49 29.92
N VAL A 59 -1.21 -19.00 29.46
CA VAL A 59 -2.29 -18.60 30.38
C VAL A 59 -2.80 -19.78 31.20
N ALA A 60 -3.02 -20.94 30.58
CA ALA A 60 -3.46 -22.13 31.30
C ALA A 60 -2.47 -22.54 32.38
N PHE A 61 -1.17 -22.63 32.04
CA PHE A 61 -0.11 -22.95 33.01
C PHE A 61 0.05 -21.90 34.10
N ALA A 62 -0.01 -20.61 33.76
CA ALA A 62 0.11 -19.53 34.74
C ALA A 62 -1.00 -19.60 35.80
N VAL A 63 -2.21 -19.97 35.39
CA VAL A 63 -3.35 -20.16 36.30
C VAL A 63 -3.18 -21.43 37.14
N THR A 64 -2.75 -22.56 36.57
CA THR A 64 -2.61 -23.82 37.32
C THR A 64 -1.44 -23.82 38.31
N GLU A 65 -0.34 -23.18 37.95
CA GLU A 65 0.88 -23.11 38.76
C GLU A 65 0.93 -21.86 39.67
N GLY A 66 -0.11 -21.02 39.64
CA GLY A 66 -0.19 -19.80 40.45
C GLY A 66 0.97 -18.84 40.22
N TRP A 67 1.35 -18.62 38.95
CA TRP A 67 2.45 -17.71 38.62
C TRP A 67 2.18 -16.31 39.14
N ASP A 68 3.22 -15.66 39.66
CA ASP A 68 3.13 -14.25 40.01
C ASP A 68 2.94 -13.37 38.76
N GLY A 69 2.37 -12.18 38.97
CA GLY A 69 2.02 -11.27 37.87
C GLY A 69 3.20 -10.92 36.97
N LEU A 70 4.42 -10.81 37.50
CA LEU A 70 5.61 -10.49 36.70
C LEU A 70 6.02 -11.64 35.79
N ARG A 71 6.06 -12.89 36.31
CA ARG A 71 6.35 -14.08 35.48
C ARG A 71 5.31 -14.27 34.38
N GLN A 72 4.03 -14.15 34.71
CA GLN A 72 2.94 -14.23 33.74
C GLN A 72 3.06 -13.14 32.67
N PHE A 73 3.32 -11.89 33.08
CA PHE A 73 3.49 -10.76 32.17
C PHE A 73 4.64 -10.99 31.17
N MET A 74 5.82 -11.38 31.67
CA MET A 74 6.99 -11.62 30.81
C MET A 74 6.79 -12.80 29.86
N ALA A 75 6.17 -13.89 30.33
CA ALA A 75 5.87 -15.04 29.50
C ALA A 75 4.88 -14.71 28.38
N LEU A 76 3.83 -13.93 28.68
CA LEU A 76 2.86 -13.52 27.67
C LEU A 76 3.48 -12.58 26.62
N ILE A 77 4.36 -11.67 27.01
CA ILE A 77 5.12 -10.85 26.05
C ILE A 77 5.97 -11.72 25.13
N ALA A 78 6.66 -12.73 25.68
CA ALA A 78 7.46 -13.67 24.88
C ALA A 78 6.59 -14.42 23.86
N THR A 79 5.40 -14.89 24.27
CA THR A 79 4.44 -15.51 23.35
C THR A 79 3.91 -14.53 22.30
N GLY A 80 3.73 -13.26 22.66
CA GLY A 80 3.33 -12.20 21.74
C GLY A 80 4.38 -11.91 20.66
N LEU A 81 5.66 -11.88 21.04
CA LEU A 81 6.76 -11.78 20.07
C LEU A 81 6.75 -12.98 19.12
N PHE A 82 6.60 -14.19 19.65
CA PHE A 82 6.52 -15.42 18.86
C PHE A 82 5.31 -15.43 17.90
N GLN A 83 4.15 -14.98 18.38
CA GLN A 83 2.95 -14.80 17.55
C GLN A 83 3.23 -13.82 16.40
N GLY A 84 3.87 -12.68 16.68
CA GLY A 84 4.26 -11.71 15.65
C GLY A 84 5.26 -12.27 14.64
N LEU A 85 6.20 -13.12 15.09
CA LEU A 85 7.14 -13.84 14.23
C LEU A 85 6.42 -14.77 13.26
N LEU A 86 5.55 -15.65 13.76
CA LEU A 86 4.80 -16.58 12.92
C LEU A 86 3.90 -15.84 11.93
N LEU A 87 3.17 -14.83 12.41
CA LEU A 87 2.30 -14.00 11.57
C LEU A 87 3.11 -13.30 10.47
N GLY A 88 4.24 -12.68 10.82
CA GLY A 88 5.12 -12.02 9.86
C GLY A 88 5.68 -12.99 8.81
N ILE A 89 6.03 -14.23 9.19
CA ILE A 89 6.45 -15.27 8.24
C ILE A 89 5.30 -15.63 7.30
N GLY A 90 4.10 -15.88 7.82
CA GLY A 90 2.91 -16.20 7.04
C GLY A 90 2.58 -15.12 6.01
N GLU A 91 2.57 -13.87 6.43
CA GLU A 91 2.36 -12.71 5.57
C GLU A 91 3.43 -12.60 4.49
N VAL A 92 4.72 -12.72 4.83
CA VAL A 92 5.82 -12.64 3.85
C VAL A 92 5.71 -13.74 2.81
N VAL A 93 5.47 -14.99 3.22
CA VAL A 93 5.33 -16.12 2.28
C VAL A 93 4.12 -15.92 1.37
N ALA A 94 3.03 -15.35 1.89
CA ALA A 94 1.86 -15.00 1.10
C ALA A 94 2.17 -13.86 0.10
N LEU A 95 2.88 -12.82 0.52
CA LEU A 95 3.27 -11.68 -0.32
C LEU A 95 4.28 -12.03 -1.42
N ARG A 96 5.15 -13.02 -1.22
CA ARG A 96 6.19 -13.42 -2.19
C ARG A 96 5.64 -13.77 -3.59
N ARG A 97 4.40 -14.27 -3.66
CA ARG A 97 3.74 -14.59 -4.94
C ARG A 97 2.99 -13.40 -5.56
N GLY A 98 2.81 -12.32 -4.82
CA GLY A 98 2.10 -11.13 -5.25
C GLY A 98 2.99 -10.05 -5.89
N PRO A 99 2.38 -8.94 -6.36
CA PRO A 99 3.10 -7.78 -6.88
C PRO A 99 3.75 -6.95 -5.76
N LEU A 100 3.29 -7.10 -4.52
CA LEU A 100 3.80 -6.40 -3.34
C LEU A 100 4.96 -7.20 -2.73
N ARG A 101 6.16 -7.04 -3.31
CA ARG A 101 7.37 -7.63 -2.74
C ARG A 101 7.89 -6.77 -1.60
N VAL A 102 7.96 -7.33 -0.40
CA VAL A 102 8.49 -6.66 0.79
C VAL A 102 9.82 -7.30 1.23
N PRO A 103 10.73 -6.55 1.87
CA PRO A 103 11.96 -7.10 2.42
C PRO A 103 11.64 -8.06 3.58
N ALA A 104 11.69 -9.36 3.32
CA ALA A 104 11.24 -10.43 4.23
C ALA A 104 11.73 -10.27 5.67
N GLY A 105 13.05 -10.14 5.88
CA GLY A 105 13.61 -10.05 7.23
C GLY A 105 13.16 -8.80 7.99
N ARG A 106 13.08 -7.64 7.32
CA ARG A 106 12.59 -6.40 7.93
C ARG A 106 11.11 -6.48 8.25
N TRP A 107 10.31 -7.09 7.38
CA TRP A 107 8.88 -7.28 7.61
C TRP A 107 8.63 -8.13 8.85
N ILE A 108 9.27 -9.30 8.92
CA ILE A 108 9.15 -10.22 10.05
C ILE A 108 9.57 -9.51 11.35
N LEU A 109 10.76 -8.90 11.37
CA LEU A 109 11.27 -8.21 12.56
C LEU A 109 10.32 -7.10 13.04
N VAL A 110 9.81 -6.28 12.12
CA VAL A 110 8.91 -5.17 12.46
C VAL A 110 7.57 -5.70 12.99
N THR A 111 6.99 -6.72 12.37
CA THR A 111 5.75 -7.35 12.85
C THR A 111 5.95 -8.00 14.24
N THR A 112 7.07 -8.69 14.45
CA THR A 112 7.44 -9.28 15.75
C THR A 112 7.52 -8.23 16.85
N ILE A 113 8.31 -7.16 16.64
CA ILE A 113 8.46 -6.10 17.65
C ILE A 113 7.13 -5.39 17.91
N ALA A 114 6.38 -5.04 16.86
CA ALA A 114 5.10 -4.37 17.02
C ALA A 114 4.09 -5.22 17.79
N MET A 115 4.06 -6.54 17.56
CA MET A 115 3.20 -7.45 18.31
C MET A 115 3.64 -7.58 19.77
N GLY A 116 4.94 -7.66 20.05
CA GLY A 116 5.44 -7.65 21.43
C GLY A 116 5.02 -6.38 22.18
N VAL A 117 5.16 -5.21 21.56
CA VAL A 117 4.70 -3.94 22.17
C VAL A 117 3.18 -3.93 22.33
N ALA A 118 2.41 -4.46 21.38
CA ALA A 118 0.96 -4.58 21.53
C ALA A 118 0.58 -5.43 22.75
N TRP A 119 1.27 -6.54 23.00
CA TRP A 119 1.06 -7.36 24.19
C TRP A 119 1.42 -6.64 25.49
N VAL A 120 2.54 -5.90 25.52
CA VAL A 120 2.90 -5.05 26.68
C VAL A 120 1.75 -4.09 27.01
N VAL A 121 1.26 -3.36 26.00
CA VAL A 121 0.19 -2.36 26.18
C VAL A 121 -1.13 -3.01 26.58
N ALA A 122 -1.46 -4.17 26.01
CA ALA A 122 -2.70 -4.89 26.30
C ALA A 122 -2.73 -5.46 27.73
N LEU A 123 -1.58 -5.88 28.27
CA LEU A 123 -1.48 -6.47 29.61
C LEU A 123 -1.40 -5.42 30.72
N LEU A 124 -0.89 -4.22 30.43
CA LEU A 124 -0.65 -3.16 31.42
C LEU A 124 -1.82 -2.91 32.38
N PRO A 125 -3.09 -2.77 31.92
CA PRO A 125 -4.21 -2.45 32.80
C PRO A 125 -4.55 -3.55 33.81
N GLY A 126 -4.17 -4.81 33.55
CA GLY A 126 -4.48 -5.95 34.41
C GLY A 126 -3.31 -6.48 35.24
N SER A 127 -2.08 -6.08 34.94
CA SER A 127 -0.88 -6.62 35.60
C SER A 127 -0.49 -5.92 36.91
N PHE A 128 -1.03 -4.73 37.19
CA PHE A 128 -0.62 -3.91 38.35
C PHE A 128 -1.77 -3.58 39.32
N GLY A 129 -2.93 -4.22 39.16
CA GLY A 129 -4.09 -4.02 40.03
C GLY A 129 -5.41 -4.07 39.26
N GLU A 130 -6.52 -4.13 39.98
CA GLU A 130 -7.84 -4.05 39.38
C GLU A 130 -8.12 -2.60 38.93
N PRO A 131 -8.44 -2.36 37.66
CA PRO A 131 -8.77 -1.02 37.19
C PRO A 131 -10.07 -0.52 37.84
N ASP A 132 -10.02 0.68 38.42
CA ASP A 132 -11.21 1.36 38.92
C ASP A 132 -12.06 1.88 37.75
N TRP A 133 -13.06 1.08 37.36
CA TRP A 133 -13.98 1.39 36.27
C TRP A 133 -14.89 2.60 36.53
N SER A 134 -15.00 3.06 37.78
CA SER A 134 -15.75 4.28 38.11
C SER A 134 -14.99 5.55 37.71
N ASN A 135 -13.68 5.46 37.56
CA ASN A 135 -12.82 6.58 37.20
C ASN A 135 -12.81 6.80 35.66
N PRO A 136 -13.31 7.95 35.16
CA PRO A 136 -13.34 8.21 33.72
C PRO A 136 -11.95 8.27 33.08
N PHE A 137 -10.90 8.59 33.85
CA PHE A 137 -9.52 8.60 33.34
C PHE A 137 -9.01 7.19 33.04
N VAL A 138 -9.39 6.20 33.86
CA VAL A 138 -9.07 4.78 33.61
C VAL A 138 -9.74 4.32 32.32
N LEU A 139 -11.01 4.66 32.12
CA LEU A 139 -11.74 4.35 30.89
C LEU A 139 -11.08 4.97 29.65
N VAL A 140 -10.69 6.25 29.72
CA VAL A 140 -9.95 6.91 28.64
C VAL A 140 -8.61 6.22 28.39
N GLY A 141 -7.88 5.85 29.43
CA GLY A 141 -6.62 5.13 29.33
C GLY A 141 -6.76 3.78 28.61
N VAL A 142 -7.79 3.01 28.95
CA VAL A 142 -8.10 1.72 28.30
C VAL A 142 -8.47 1.93 26.83
N ILE A 143 -9.29 2.92 26.49
CA ILE A 143 -9.63 3.24 25.09
C ILE A 143 -8.37 3.59 24.29
N VAL A 144 -7.48 4.41 24.86
CA VAL A 144 -6.21 4.76 24.22
C VAL A 144 -5.33 3.52 24.03
N ALA A 145 -5.21 2.66 25.04
CA ALA A 145 -4.45 1.41 24.95
C ALA A 145 -4.99 0.51 23.83
N ILE A 146 -6.31 0.35 23.72
CA ILE A 146 -6.97 -0.41 22.64
C ILE A 146 -6.63 0.19 21.28
N LEU A 147 -6.72 1.52 21.12
CA LEU A 147 -6.37 2.18 19.87
C LEU A 147 -4.90 1.98 19.50
N VAL A 148 -3.98 2.05 20.47
CA VAL A 148 -2.55 1.78 20.27
C VAL A 148 -2.34 0.34 19.79
N VAL A 149 -2.97 -0.64 20.46
CA VAL A 149 -2.89 -2.07 20.06
C VAL A 149 -3.40 -2.27 18.62
N ILE A 150 -4.52 -1.65 18.25
CA ILE A 150 -5.09 -1.75 16.90
C ILE A 150 -4.21 -1.10 15.83
N LEU A 151 -3.49 -0.02 16.17
CA LEU A 151 -2.76 0.80 15.20
C LEU A 151 -1.27 0.47 15.10
N ILE A 152 -0.65 -0.10 16.14
CA ILE A 152 0.80 -0.22 16.20
C ILE A 152 1.37 -1.13 15.11
N VAL A 153 0.80 -2.33 14.93
CA VAL A 153 1.22 -3.29 13.88
C VAL A 153 1.02 -2.70 12.47
N PRO A 154 -0.17 -2.18 12.10
CA PRO A 154 -0.36 -1.65 10.75
C PRO A 154 0.49 -0.42 10.44
N ILE A 155 0.71 0.47 11.41
CA ILE A 155 1.62 1.62 11.22
C ILE A 155 3.04 1.13 10.98
N ALA A 156 3.52 0.18 11.76
CA ALA A 156 4.87 -0.36 11.64
C ALA A 156 5.09 -1.03 10.26
N GLN A 157 4.14 -1.85 9.81
CA GLN A 157 4.15 -2.45 8.48
C GLN A 157 4.03 -1.41 7.35
N TRP A 158 3.19 -0.39 7.55
CA TRP A 158 3.03 0.70 6.58
C TRP A 158 4.32 1.46 6.31
N LEU A 159 5.18 1.65 7.33
CA LEU A 159 6.48 2.30 7.15
C LEU A 159 7.41 1.57 6.16
N LEU A 160 7.24 0.25 6.00
CA LEU A 160 7.93 -0.56 4.99
C LEU A 160 7.21 -0.53 3.63
N LEU A 161 5.88 -0.46 3.64
CA LEU A 161 5.06 -0.41 2.41
C LEU A 161 5.08 0.95 1.72
N ARG A 162 5.29 2.06 2.45
CA ARG A 162 5.20 3.42 1.88
C ARG A 162 6.17 3.68 0.72
N SER A 163 7.26 2.92 0.63
CA SER A 163 8.20 3.00 -0.51
C SER A 163 7.72 2.29 -1.77
N HIS A 164 6.67 1.47 -1.68
CA HIS A 164 6.20 0.61 -2.77
C HIS A 164 4.98 1.16 -3.54
N GLY A 165 4.36 2.25 -3.06
CA GLY A 165 3.25 2.89 -3.79
C GLY A 165 2.53 3.99 -3.00
N ARG A 166 1.85 4.89 -3.73
CA ARG A 166 1.12 6.02 -3.15
C ARG A 166 -0.12 5.58 -2.34
N ASP A 167 -0.66 4.40 -2.64
CA ASP A 167 -1.85 3.85 -1.99
C ASP A 167 -1.54 2.98 -0.76
N ALA A 168 -0.27 2.93 -0.33
CA ALA A 168 0.16 2.14 0.82
C ALA A 168 -0.60 2.51 2.11
N TRP A 169 -1.05 3.77 2.26
CA TRP A 169 -1.81 4.22 3.44
C TRP A 169 -3.11 3.44 3.67
N ARG A 170 -3.70 2.86 2.62
CA ARG A 170 -4.91 2.03 2.73
C ARG A 170 -4.68 0.78 3.58
N TRP A 171 -3.43 0.31 3.64
CA TRP A 171 -3.04 -0.82 4.49
C TRP A 171 -3.40 -0.58 5.95
N ILE A 172 -3.20 0.66 6.45
CA ILE A 172 -3.49 1.00 7.84
C ILE A 172 -4.97 0.78 8.12
N VAL A 173 -5.85 1.36 7.30
CA VAL A 173 -7.30 1.27 7.49
C VAL A 173 -7.79 -0.19 7.41
N ILE A 174 -7.34 -0.92 6.40
CA ILE A 174 -7.71 -2.33 6.19
C ILE A 174 -7.32 -3.17 7.42
N MET A 175 -6.07 -3.06 7.84
CA MET A 175 -5.54 -3.85 8.94
C MET A 175 -6.12 -3.44 10.29
N SER A 176 -6.41 -2.15 10.50
CA SER A 176 -7.11 -1.71 11.71
C SER A 176 -8.51 -2.30 11.79
N ILE A 177 -9.30 -2.26 10.71
CA ILE A 177 -10.64 -2.88 10.69
C ILE A 177 -10.54 -4.39 10.94
N SER A 178 -9.62 -5.05 10.24
CA SER A 178 -9.35 -6.47 10.38
C SER A 178 -8.99 -6.84 11.83
N THR A 179 -8.11 -6.07 12.46
CA THR A 179 -7.68 -6.26 13.86
C THR A 179 -8.83 -5.99 14.83
N THR A 180 -9.60 -4.92 14.63
CA THR A 180 -10.78 -4.62 15.46
C THR A 180 -11.80 -5.76 15.42
N LEU A 181 -12.05 -6.34 14.25
CA LEU A 181 -12.96 -7.48 14.13
C LEU A 181 -12.40 -8.73 14.83
N GLY A 182 -11.11 -9.01 14.68
CA GLY A 182 -10.44 -10.13 15.36
C GLY A 182 -10.50 -9.99 16.88
N VAL A 183 -10.05 -8.85 17.41
CA VAL A 183 -10.06 -8.54 18.85
C VAL A 183 -11.49 -8.48 19.39
N GLY A 184 -12.42 -7.83 18.69
CA GLY A 184 -13.82 -7.75 19.09
C GLY A 184 -14.49 -9.12 19.19
N SER A 185 -14.13 -10.06 18.31
CA SER A 185 -14.58 -11.45 18.40
C SER A 185 -14.03 -12.11 19.67
N LEU A 186 -12.73 -11.98 19.96
CA LEU A 186 -12.12 -12.52 21.18
C LEU A 186 -12.75 -11.94 22.46
N LEU A 187 -13.01 -10.64 22.51
CA LEU A 187 -13.68 -9.99 23.64
C LEU A 187 -15.11 -10.51 23.84
N THR A 188 -15.83 -10.78 22.75
CA THR A 188 -17.14 -11.45 22.81
C THR A 188 -17.03 -12.82 23.49
N GLY A 189 -15.96 -13.58 23.21
CA GLY A 189 -15.69 -14.86 23.88
C GLY A 189 -15.54 -14.73 25.39
N ILE A 190 -14.78 -13.72 25.84
CA ILE A 190 -14.62 -13.41 27.26
C ILE A 190 -15.99 -13.13 27.90
N LEU A 191 -16.78 -12.25 27.30
CA LEU A 191 -18.11 -11.87 27.81
C LEU A 191 -19.06 -13.08 27.90
N LEU A 192 -19.02 -13.99 26.92
CA LEU A 192 -19.85 -15.20 26.91
C LEU A 192 -19.41 -16.23 27.97
N ALA A 193 -18.13 -16.23 28.34
CA ALA A 193 -17.58 -17.12 29.35
C ALA A 193 -17.78 -16.62 30.79
N GLN A 194 -18.12 -15.35 30.98
CA GLN A 194 -18.31 -14.77 32.32
C GLN A 194 -19.44 -15.48 33.10
N GLY A 195 -19.15 -15.80 34.36
CA GLY A 195 -20.10 -16.45 35.28
C GLY A 195 -20.36 -17.93 35.02
N LYS A 196 -19.60 -18.58 34.13
CA LYS A 196 -19.72 -20.03 33.89
C LYS A 196 -18.79 -20.81 34.83
N THR A 197 -19.33 -21.81 35.52
CA THR A 197 -18.58 -22.67 36.44
C THR A 197 -17.96 -23.89 35.74
N SER A 198 -18.57 -24.35 34.65
CA SER A 198 -18.04 -25.46 33.85
C SER A 198 -16.87 -25.01 32.98
N PHE A 199 -15.77 -25.78 33.03
CA PHE A 199 -14.60 -25.60 32.17
C PHE A 199 -15.00 -25.61 30.69
N ILE A 200 -15.86 -26.54 30.27
CA ILE A 200 -16.31 -26.67 28.88
C ILE A 200 -17.13 -25.43 28.47
N SER A 201 -18.03 -24.97 29.34
CA SER A 201 -18.86 -23.78 29.06
C SER A 201 -18.06 -22.48 29.01
N THR A 202 -16.89 -22.45 29.66
CA THR A 202 -15.94 -21.32 29.59
C THR A 202 -15.10 -21.43 28.33
N LEU A 203 -14.48 -22.59 28.08
CA LEU A 203 -13.51 -22.79 27.00
C LEU A 203 -14.15 -22.76 25.60
N LEU A 204 -15.35 -23.32 25.45
CA LEU A 204 -15.99 -23.46 24.14
C LEU A 204 -16.28 -22.10 23.47
N PRO A 205 -16.87 -21.08 24.15
CA PRO A 205 -17.01 -19.74 23.60
C PRO A 205 -15.68 -19.11 23.18
N PHE A 206 -14.61 -19.27 23.97
CA PHE A 206 -13.28 -18.75 23.63
C PHE A 206 -12.73 -19.36 22.34
N ILE A 207 -12.83 -20.68 22.18
CA ILE A 207 -12.37 -21.37 20.98
C ILE A 207 -13.17 -20.87 19.76
N LEU A 208 -14.50 -20.90 19.85
CA LEU A 208 -15.37 -20.54 18.72
C LEU A 208 -15.17 -19.09 18.30
N THR A 209 -15.21 -18.16 19.25
CA THR A 209 -15.02 -16.74 18.96
C THR A 209 -13.58 -16.41 18.54
N GLY A 210 -12.58 -17.13 19.03
CA GLY A 210 -11.20 -17.02 18.55
C GLY A 210 -11.05 -17.43 17.08
N TRP A 211 -11.63 -18.57 16.69
CA TRP A 211 -11.65 -19.00 15.28
C TRP A 211 -12.38 -18.02 14.38
N VAL A 212 -13.55 -17.53 14.79
CA VAL A 212 -14.29 -16.49 14.07
C VAL A 212 -13.44 -15.23 13.92
N GLY A 213 -12.74 -14.82 14.98
CA GLY A 213 -11.84 -13.66 14.97
C GLY A 213 -10.70 -13.81 13.97
N ILE A 214 -10.05 -14.97 13.94
CA ILE A 214 -8.98 -15.28 12.97
C ILE A 214 -9.51 -15.25 11.54
N LEU A 215 -10.69 -15.83 11.28
CA LEU A 215 -11.30 -15.83 9.96
C LEU A 215 -11.66 -14.41 9.50
N LEU A 216 -12.30 -13.61 10.35
CA LEU A 216 -12.63 -12.22 10.05
C LEU A 216 -11.37 -11.39 9.75
N PHE A 217 -10.35 -11.53 10.60
CA PHE A 217 -9.06 -10.86 10.42
C PHE A 217 -8.46 -11.21 9.05
N THR A 218 -8.34 -12.50 8.73
CA THR A 218 -7.67 -12.98 7.51
C THR A 218 -8.45 -12.69 6.24
N ILE A 219 -9.78 -12.74 6.27
CA ILE A 219 -10.63 -12.39 5.13
C ILE A 219 -10.51 -10.91 4.80
N VAL A 220 -10.65 -10.03 5.79
CA VAL A 220 -10.60 -8.58 5.57
C VAL A 220 -9.20 -8.14 5.13
N SER A 221 -8.13 -8.62 5.77
CA SER A 221 -6.75 -8.32 5.37
C SER A 221 -6.43 -8.86 3.97
N GLY A 222 -6.86 -10.08 3.65
CA GLY A 222 -6.67 -10.70 2.34
C GLY A 222 -7.40 -9.96 1.21
N LEU A 223 -8.63 -9.53 1.44
CA LEU A 223 -9.36 -8.65 0.52
C LEU A 223 -8.59 -7.34 0.32
N GLY A 224 -8.05 -6.76 1.39
CA GLY A 224 -7.22 -5.58 1.31
C GLY A 224 -5.98 -5.75 0.42
N VAL A 225 -5.25 -6.85 0.57
CA VAL A 225 -4.11 -7.20 -0.31
C VAL A 225 -4.58 -7.35 -1.75
N TYR A 226 -5.71 -8.02 -1.99
CA TYR A 226 -6.30 -8.14 -3.33
C TYR A 226 -6.58 -6.78 -3.97
N TRP A 227 -7.18 -5.85 -3.23
CA TRP A 227 -7.50 -4.50 -3.70
C TRP A 227 -6.24 -3.68 -4.01
N MET A 228 -5.23 -3.73 -3.13
CA MET A 228 -3.95 -3.06 -3.37
C MET A 228 -3.19 -3.64 -4.56
N ALA A 229 -3.17 -4.98 -4.69
CA ALA A 229 -2.54 -5.65 -5.81
C ALA A 229 -3.18 -5.23 -7.14
N ARG A 230 -4.52 -5.12 -7.19
CA ARG A 230 -5.25 -4.67 -8.37
C ARG A 230 -4.85 -3.24 -8.80
N GLY A 231 -4.65 -2.33 -7.84
CA GLY A 231 -4.17 -0.97 -8.10
C GLY A 231 -2.71 -0.92 -8.57
N ALA A 232 -1.84 -1.79 -8.04
CA ALA A 232 -0.45 -1.88 -8.48
C ALA A 232 -0.33 -2.37 -9.94
N TYR A 233 -1.16 -3.33 -10.35
CA TYR A 233 -1.17 -3.83 -11.72
C TYR A 233 -1.59 -2.76 -12.74
N THR A 234 -2.62 -1.96 -12.43
CA THR A 234 -3.08 -0.89 -13.33
C THR A 234 -2.03 0.21 -13.49
N ALA A 235 -1.31 0.56 -12.42
CA ALA A 235 -0.21 1.52 -12.46
C ALA A 235 0.98 0.99 -13.29
N ALA A 236 1.34 -0.29 -13.12
CA ALA A 236 2.41 -0.93 -13.90
C ALA A 236 2.06 -1.01 -15.40
N GLU A 237 0.81 -1.34 -15.74
CA GLU A 237 0.36 -1.36 -17.12
C GLU A 237 0.38 0.04 -17.74
N THR A 238 -0.08 1.06 -16.99
CA THR A 238 -0.06 2.45 -17.44
C THR A 238 1.36 2.95 -17.71
N SER A 239 2.30 2.68 -16.80
CA SER A 239 3.71 3.04 -16.99
C SER A 239 4.36 2.30 -18.16
N ALA A 240 4.04 1.02 -18.36
CA ALA A 240 4.51 0.26 -19.52
C ALA A 240 3.94 0.80 -20.84
N VAL A 241 2.67 1.22 -20.87
CA VAL A 241 2.05 1.86 -22.04
C VAL A 241 2.71 3.20 -22.36
N LEU A 242 2.96 4.03 -21.34
CA LEU A 242 3.66 5.31 -21.49
C LEU A 242 5.10 5.12 -21.98
N ALA A 243 5.82 4.15 -21.43
CA ALA A 243 7.17 3.81 -21.88
C ALA A 243 7.18 3.38 -23.36
N ARG A 244 6.25 2.50 -23.77
CA ARG A 244 6.11 2.10 -25.19
C ARG A 244 5.77 3.27 -26.10
N ARG A 245 4.87 4.16 -25.67
CA ARG A 245 4.52 5.37 -26.43
C ARG A 245 5.74 6.26 -26.62
N SER A 246 6.52 6.51 -25.55
CA SER A 246 7.75 7.31 -25.63
C SER A 246 8.81 6.69 -26.55
N ALA A 247 8.95 5.37 -26.55
CA ALA A 247 9.86 4.65 -27.44
C ALA A 247 9.39 4.71 -28.91
N ASN A 248 8.10 4.56 -29.16
CA ASN A 248 7.51 4.67 -30.50
C ASN A 248 7.62 6.09 -31.06
N GLU A 249 7.36 7.12 -30.24
CA GLU A 249 7.54 8.52 -30.62
C GLU A 249 9.01 8.82 -30.95
N SER A 250 9.95 8.25 -30.18
CA SER A 250 11.38 8.36 -30.48
C SER A 250 11.74 7.72 -31.82
N ARG A 251 11.27 6.49 -32.08
CA ARG A 251 11.48 5.79 -33.36
C ARG A 251 10.87 6.54 -34.54
N ALA A 252 9.66 7.06 -34.40
CA ALA A 252 8.99 7.86 -35.43
C ALA A 252 9.80 9.13 -35.76
N ARG A 253 10.35 9.80 -34.74
CA ARG A 253 11.24 10.96 -34.93
C ARG A 253 12.54 10.60 -35.66
N PHE A 254 13.17 9.47 -35.34
CA PHE A 254 14.36 9.00 -36.05
C PHE A 254 14.05 8.63 -37.51
N ALA A 255 12.95 7.92 -37.75
CA ALA A 255 12.51 7.56 -39.11
C ALA A 255 12.21 8.80 -39.95
N ALA A 256 11.51 9.80 -39.38
CA ALA A 256 11.25 11.06 -40.05
C ALA A 256 12.54 11.81 -40.39
N LYS A 257 13.52 11.87 -39.47
CA LYS A 257 14.84 12.47 -39.75
C LYS A 257 15.57 11.74 -40.87
N ALA A 258 15.59 10.42 -40.87
CA ALA A 258 16.22 9.62 -41.91
C ALA A 258 15.57 9.83 -43.28
N ALA A 259 14.24 9.95 -43.34
CA ALA A 259 13.49 10.27 -44.56
C ALA A 259 13.82 11.68 -45.09
N VAL A 260 13.92 12.67 -44.21
CA VAL A 260 14.34 14.03 -44.61
C VAL A 260 15.75 14.03 -45.19
N VAL A 261 16.68 13.29 -44.58
CA VAL A 261 18.07 13.17 -45.09
C VAL A 261 18.11 12.47 -46.45
N SER A 262 17.33 11.40 -46.66
CA SER A 262 17.30 10.69 -47.93
C SER A 262 16.68 11.52 -49.06
N ILE A 263 15.60 12.27 -48.78
CA ILE A 263 15.00 13.22 -49.72
C ILE A 263 16.01 14.33 -50.07
N SER A 264 16.67 14.92 -49.06
CA SER A 264 17.68 15.96 -49.29
C SER A 264 18.84 15.47 -50.17
N LYS A 265 19.33 14.23 -49.98
CA LYS A 265 20.35 13.62 -50.85
C LYS A 265 19.86 13.45 -52.29
N ARG A 266 18.62 12.96 -52.48
CA ARG A 266 18.05 12.79 -53.84
C ARG A 266 17.87 14.12 -54.55
N VAL A 267 17.29 15.12 -53.88
CA VAL A 267 17.10 16.46 -54.45
C VAL A 267 18.45 17.11 -54.77
N GLY A 268 19.46 16.95 -53.92
CA GLY A 268 20.80 17.48 -54.18
C GLY A 268 21.50 16.92 -55.42
N ALA A 269 21.17 15.68 -55.82
CA ALA A 269 21.76 15.02 -56.99
C ALA A 269 21.13 15.46 -58.33
N THR A 270 19.86 15.86 -58.34
CA THR A 270 19.12 16.26 -59.55
C THR A 270 18.83 17.76 -59.68
N ALA A 271 19.18 18.57 -58.67
CA ALA A 271 18.86 19.99 -58.64
C ALA A 271 19.81 20.87 -59.49
N SER A 272 19.22 21.61 -60.43
CA SER A 272 19.83 22.78 -61.09
C SER A 272 20.35 23.82 -60.08
N PRO A 273 21.40 24.62 -60.39
CA PRO A 273 21.98 25.63 -59.50
C PRO A 273 20.95 26.56 -58.84
N ALA A 274 19.85 26.89 -59.54
CA ALA A 274 18.77 27.72 -59.01
C ALA A 274 18.05 27.07 -57.80
N ILE A 275 17.82 25.75 -57.84
CA ILE A 275 17.11 25.00 -56.79
C ILE A 275 17.98 24.83 -55.53
N LYS A 276 19.32 24.78 -55.67
CA LYS A 276 20.25 24.73 -54.53
C LYS A 276 20.17 25.99 -53.67
N LYS A 277 19.96 27.17 -54.28
CA LYS A 277 19.85 28.45 -53.57
C LYS A 277 18.59 28.49 -52.69
N THR A 278 17.45 28.03 -53.22
CA THR A 278 16.18 27.94 -52.48
C THR A 278 16.23 26.89 -51.36
N ALA A 279 16.86 25.73 -51.61
CA ALA A 279 17.03 24.69 -50.58
C ALA A 279 17.90 25.16 -49.39
N ASN A 280 18.98 25.91 -49.65
CA ASN A 280 19.80 26.52 -48.60
C ASN A 280 19.03 27.59 -47.80
N TRP A 281 18.17 28.37 -48.47
CA TRP A 281 17.32 29.33 -47.78
C TRP A 281 16.30 28.65 -46.86
N VAL A 282 15.61 27.60 -47.35
CA VAL A 282 14.61 26.85 -46.56
C VAL A 282 15.25 26.14 -45.36
N THR A 283 16.43 25.54 -45.52
CA THR A 283 17.15 24.90 -44.40
C THR A 283 17.62 25.93 -43.37
N THR A 284 18.04 27.12 -43.80
CA THR A 284 18.40 28.23 -42.91
C THR A 284 17.18 28.78 -42.16
N ALA A 285 16.05 28.95 -42.85
CA ALA A 285 14.78 29.37 -42.26
C ALA A 285 14.25 28.34 -41.25
N ALA A 286 14.33 27.04 -41.58
CA ALA A 286 13.95 25.94 -40.68
C ALA A 286 14.85 25.84 -39.44
N LYS A 287 16.17 26.04 -39.58
CA LYS A 287 17.09 26.15 -38.43
C LYS A 287 16.74 27.35 -37.55
N LYS A 288 16.45 28.51 -38.14
CA LYS A 288 16.09 29.73 -37.40
C LYS A 288 14.75 29.56 -36.68
N ALA A 289 13.74 28.95 -37.31
CA ALA A 289 12.44 28.64 -36.71
C ALA A 289 12.54 27.56 -35.62
N GLY A 290 13.35 26.51 -35.84
CA GLY A 290 13.66 25.46 -34.86
C GLY A 290 14.38 26.01 -33.64
N SER A 291 15.36 26.90 -33.81
CA SER A 291 16.04 27.57 -32.69
C SER A 291 15.09 28.44 -31.87
N LYS A 292 14.14 29.14 -32.51
CA LYS A 292 13.11 29.94 -31.83
C LYS A 292 12.10 29.08 -31.08
N THR A 293 11.68 27.94 -31.63
CA THR A 293 10.78 27.00 -30.92
C THR A 293 11.49 26.27 -29.79
N THR A 294 12.78 25.96 -29.94
CA THR A 294 13.58 25.38 -28.85
C THR A 294 13.84 26.41 -27.74
N ALA A 295 14.08 27.67 -28.09
CA ALA A 295 14.18 28.78 -27.13
C ALA A 295 12.84 29.08 -26.45
N ALA A 296 11.72 29.04 -27.18
CA ALA A 296 10.38 29.21 -26.63
C ALA A 296 9.99 28.03 -25.73
N ALA A 297 10.28 26.78 -26.12
CA ALA A 297 10.06 25.59 -25.29
C ALA A 297 10.98 25.56 -24.06
N LYS A 298 12.21 26.08 -24.16
CA LYS A 298 13.11 26.24 -23.01
C LYS A 298 12.65 27.37 -22.08
N LYS A 299 12.08 28.46 -22.62
CA LYS A 299 11.48 29.58 -21.86
C LYS A 299 10.13 29.21 -21.22
N VAL A 300 9.34 28.35 -21.88
CA VAL A 300 8.11 27.76 -21.32
C VAL A 300 8.48 26.69 -20.29
N GLY A 301 9.43 25.80 -20.58
CA GLY A 301 9.95 24.81 -19.63
C GLY A 301 10.58 25.45 -18.39
N SER A 302 11.31 26.56 -18.53
CA SER A 302 11.85 27.32 -17.38
C SER A 302 10.75 28.05 -16.62
N LYS A 303 9.73 28.61 -17.28
CA LYS A 303 8.55 29.19 -16.62
C LYS A 303 7.72 28.12 -15.89
N THR A 304 7.55 26.93 -16.45
CA THR A 304 6.84 25.81 -15.81
C THR A 304 7.64 25.23 -14.66
N ALA A 305 8.98 25.16 -14.76
CA ALA A 305 9.87 24.77 -13.65
C ALA A 305 9.88 25.81 -12.51
N VAL A 306 9.81 27.11 -12.83
CA VAL A 306 9.68 28.19 -11.83
C VAL A 306 8.27 28.21 -11.23
N ALA A 307 7.22 27.92 -12.00
CA ALA A 307 5.85 27.80 -11.51
C ALA A 307 5.67 26.57 -10.60
N THR A 308 6.28 25.42 -10.91
CA THR A 308 6.29 24.26 -10.01
C THR A 308 7.11 24.51 -8.74
N LYS A 309 8.21 25.27 -8.82
CA LYS A 309 8.97 25.69 -7.63
C LYS A 309 8.19 26.71 -6.77
N LYS A 310 7.47 27.66 -7.37
CA LYS A 310 6.55 28.58 -6.66
C LYS A 310 5.36 27.85 -6.05
N SER A 311 4.73 26.91 -6.75
CA SER A 311 3.63 26.10 -6.20
C SER A 311 4.10 25.18 -5.05
N ALA A 312 5.29 24.60 -5.13
CA ALA A 312 5.87 23.84 -4.02
C ALA A 312 6.20 24.72 -2.79
N THR A 313 6.53 26.00 -3.01
CA THR A 313 6.76 26.97 -1.93
C THR A 313 5.45 27.51 -1.36
N SER A 314 4.42 27.71 -2.19
CA SER A 314 3.07 28.15 -1.77
C SER A 314 2.31 27.06 -0.99
N VAL A 315 2.51 25.78 -1.34
CA VAL A 315 1.95 24.66 -0.57
C VAL A 315 2.60 24.58 0.82
N LYS A 316 3.89 24.96 0.94
CA LYS A 316 4.62 24.99 2.21
C LYS A 316 4.23 26.19 3.09
N SER A 317 3.89 27.35 2.51
CA SER A 317 3.34 28.50 3.25
C SER A 317 1.85 28.34 3.60
N GLY A 318 1.06 27.69 2.74
CA GLY A 318 -0.35 27.40 2.99
C GLY A 318 -0.58 26.39 4.11
N THR A 319 0.30 25.40 4.26
CA THR A 319 0.25 24.46 5.40
C THR A 319 0.65 25.12 6.72
N ALA A 320 1.58 26.08 6.71
CA ALA A 320 1.91 26.88 7.90
C ALA A 320 0.74 27.80 8.31
N ALA A 321 0.13 28.52 7.35
CA ALA A 321 -1.01 29.40 7.60
C ALA A 321 -2.28 28.65 8.06
N ALA A 322 -2.55 27.47 7.50
CA ALA A 322 -3.66 26.62 7.94
C ALA A 322 -3.45 26.08 9.37
N SER A 323 -2.20 25.81 9.76
CA SER A 323 -1.89 25.38 11.14
C SER A 323 -2.04 26.52 12.16
N ALA A 324 -1.75 27.77 11.76
CA ALA A 324 -1.95 28.96 12.60
C ALA A 324 -3.44 29.27 12.79
N GLN A 325 -4.25 29.25 11.72
CA GLN A 325 -5.71 29.45 11.82
C GLN A 325 -6.42 28.34 12.62
N ALA A 326 -5.91 27.11 12.59
CA ALA A 326 -6.46 26.02 13.42
C ALA A 326 -6.24 26.28 14.92
N LYS A 327 -5.04 26.74 15.31
CA LYS A 327 -4.73 27.08 16.70
C LYS A 327 -5.53 28.28 17.22
N ASP A 328 -5.77 29.28 16.38
CA ASP A 328 -6.58 30.44 16.78
C ASP A 328 -8.06 30.10 16.95
N ARG A 329 -8.61 29.22 16.09
CA ARG A 329 -9.98 28.71 16.24
C ARG A 329 -10.16 27.85 17.49
N GLU A 330 -9.13 27.07 17.86
CA GLU A 330 -9.13 26.27 19.07
C GLU A 330 -9.08 27.16 20.33
N LYS A 331 -8.23 28.20 20.34
CA LYS A 331 -8.22 29.20 21.42
C LYS A 331 -9.54 29.98 21.54
N ALA A 332 -10.16 30.33 20.42
CA ALA A 332 -11.47 31.00 20.43
C ALA A 332 -12.58 30.09 21.00
N ARG A 333 -12.58 28.79 20.67
CA ARG A 333 -13.52 27.81 21.23
C ARG A 333 -13.30 27.57 22.72
N ALA A 334 -12.05 27.56 23.19
CA ALA A 334 -11.73 27.43 24.61
C ALA A 334 -12.23 28.64 25.44
N LYS A 335 -12.08 29.87 24.92
CA LYS A 335 -12.62 31.08 25.54
C LYS A 335 -14.15 31.14 25.56
N ALA A 336 -14.81 30.63 24.51
CA ALA A 336 -16.28 30.58 24.47
C ALA A 336 -16.87 29.57 25.48
N LYS A 337 -16.17 28.46 25.76
CA LYS A 337 -16.60 27.48 26.76
C LYS A 337 -16.45 27.99 28.20
N THR A 338 -15.36 28.69 28.51
CA THR A 338 -15.12 29.26 29.86
C THR A 338 -16.13 30.38 30.21
N LYS A 339 -16.56 31.17 29.24
CA LYS A 339 -17.58 32.22 29.46
C LYS A 339 -18.99 31.66 29.71
N LYS A 340 -19.27 30.42 29.30
CA LYS A 340 -20.58 29.77 29.49
C LYS A 340 -20.73 29.09 30.85
N THR A 341 -19.63 28.87 31.57
CA THR A 341 -19.61 28.22 32.89
C THR A 341 -19.51 29.18 34.08
N SER A 342 -19.27 30.49 33.88
CA SER A 342 -19.28 31.49 34.98
C SER A 342 -20.57 32.32 35.07
N GLY A 343 -21.62 31.92 34.34
CA GLY A 343 -22.93 32.59 34.31
C GLY A 343 -24.05 31.80 34.97
N LYS A 344 -23.71 30.86 35.86
CA LYS A 344 -24.62 30.15 36.75
C LYS A 344 -24.06 30.19 38.15
#